data_AF-A0A9D2P687-F1
#
_entry.id   AF-A0A9D2P687-F1
#
_cell.length_a   1.000
_cell.length_b   1.000
_cell.length_c   1.000
_cell.angle_alpha   90.00
_cell.angle_beta   90.00
_cell.angle_gamma   90.00
#
_symmetry.space_group_name_H-M   'P 1'
#
loop_
_entity.id
_entity.type
_entity.pdbx_description
1 polymer ?
#
loop_
_entity_poly.entity_id
_entity_poly.type
_entity_poly.pdbx_seq_one_letter_code
_entity_poly.pdbx_strand_id
1 'polypeptide(L)'
;MKKRTFIEVKPGPGMREIDDLPVLLKRCMDAGFPLTAISRATKLPESELQEYLNGNLPLDFSRTEYLNIFLILLLHEKPVSDTYYRGLMDELTRVFDIPNETIARYAGVSVDELNAFENSDKREQIERCIAHLFVTFIRDPRFTCENGPWVITGCGESEEKEKNQ
;
A
#
# COMPACT_ATOMS: atom_id res chain seq x y z
N MET A 1 -21.81 23.76 -28.26
CA MET A 1 -21.76 22.59 -27.37
C MET A 1 -20.41 21.90 -27.53
N LYS A 2 -19.52 21.95 -26.52
CA LYS A 2 -18.27 21.19 -26.55
C LYS A 2 -18.59 19.71 -26.30
N LYS A 3 -18.34 18.83 -27.28
CA LYS A 3 -18.42 17.37 -27.10
C LYS A 3 -17.36 16.95 -26.08
N ARG A 4 -17.79 16.41 -24.94
CA ARG A 4 -16.90 15.71 -24.01
C ARG A 4 -16.60 14.34 -24.62
N THR A 5 -15.37 14.12 -25.02
CA THR A 5 -14.89 12.80 -25.41
C THR A 5 -14.68 12.00 -24.12
N PHE A 6 -15.48 10.97 -23.91
CA PHE A 6 -15.23 10.00 -22.84
C PHE A 6 -14.19 9.02 -23.38
N ILE A 7 -12.98 9.07 -22.82
CA ILE A 7 -11.94 8.10 -23.12
C ILE A 7 -12.24 6.88 -22.25
N GLU A 8 -12.70 5.80 -22.87
CA GLU A 8 -12.86 4.51 -22.23
C GLU A 8 -11.47 3.85 -22.16
N VAL A 9 -10.83 3.90 -20.99
CA VAL A 9 -9.56 3.21 -20.75
C VAL A 9 -9.85 1.75 -20.51
N LYS A 10 -9.56 0.90 -21.50
CA LYS A 10 -9.63 -0.55 -21.33
C LYS A 10 -8.40 -1.03 -20.56
N PRO A 11 -8.54 -1.94 -19.58
CA PRO A 11 -7.41 -2.53 -18.88
C PRO A 11 -6.44 -3.15 -19.90
N GLY A 12 -5.16 -2.77 -19.82
CA GLY A 12 -4.13 -3.43 -20.62
C GLY A 12 -3.97 -4.90 -20.23
N PRO A 13 -3.29 -5.73 -21.03
CA PRO A 13 -3.18 -7.19 -20.83
C PRO A 13 -2.48 -7.64 -19.52
N GLY A 14 -2.07 -6.71 -18.65
CA GLY A 14 -1.56 -6.97 -17.30
C GLY A 14 -2.35 -6.28 -16.17
N MET A 15 -3.42 -5.56 -16.48
CA MET A 15 -4.28 -4.90 -15.49
C MET A 15 -5.44 -5.83 -15.14
N ARG A 16 -5.42 -6.43 -13.95
CA ARG A 16 -6.52 -7.23 -13.42
C ARG A 16 -7.33 -6.38 -12.46
N GLU A 17 -8.64 -6.64 -12.40
CA GLU A 17 -9.42 -6.23 -11.25
C GLU A 17 -8.75 -6.81 -10.00
N ILE A 18 -8.46 -5.95 -9.02
CA ILE A 18 -7.69 -6.36 -7.86
C ILE A 18 -8.61 -7.25 -7.02
N ASP A 19 -8.09 -8.43 -6.67
CA ASP A 19 -8.78 -9.34 -5.75
C ASP A 19 -9.08 -8.63 -4.42
N ASP A 20 -10.16 -9.03 -3.75
CA ASP A 20 -10.44 -8.50 -2.43
C ASP A 20 -9.34 -8.90 -1.42
N LEU A 21 -9.28 -8.18 -0.31
CA LEU A 21 -8.23 -8.36 0.70
C LEU A 21 -8.09 -9.84 1.18
N PRO A 22 -9.18 -10.58 1.47
CA PRO A 22 -9.08 -12.00 1.82
C PRO A 22 -8.43 -12.85 0.73
N VAL A 23 -8.77 -12.63 -0.53
CA VAL A 23 -8.20 -13.38 -1.65
C VAL A 23 -6.72 -13.04 -1.84
N LEU A 24 -6.33 -11.77 -1.74
CA LEU A 24 -4.93 -11.35 -1.79
C LEU A 24 -4.10 -11.99 -0.67
N LEU A 25 -4.61 -11.99 0.57
CA LEU A 25 -3.96 -12.64 1.71
C LEU A 25 -3.76 -14.13 1.47
N LYS A 26 -4.80 -14.83 1.01
CA LYS A 26 -4.73 -16.25 0.71
C LYS A 26 -3.70 -16.55 -0.38
N ARG A 27 -3.67 -15.75 -1.45
CA ARG A 27 -2.70 -15.91 -2.54
C ARG A 27 -1.26 -15.70 -2.08
N CYS A 28 -1.01 -14.75 -1.18
CA CYS A 28 0.31 -14.61 -0.56
C CYS A 28 0.72 -15.86 0.23
N MET A 29 -0.21 -16.45 0.98
CA MET A 29 0.04 -17.71 1.70
C MET A 29 0.32 -18.86 0.74
N ASP A 30 -0.47 -18.99 -0.33
CA ASP A 30 -0.28 -20.02 -1.37
C ASP A 30 1.06 -19.84 -2.11
N ALA A 31 1.57 -18.60 -2.21
CA ALA A 31 2.89 -18.28 -2.74
C ALA A 31 4.06 -18.55 -1.76
N GLY A 32 3.77 -19.05 -0.55
CA GLY A 32 4.77 -19.43 0.45
C GLY A 32 5.11 -18.35 1.47
N PHE A 33 4.33 -17.26 1.56
CA PHE A 33 4.47 -16.25 2.60
C PHE A 33 3.49 -16.52 3.75
N PRO A 34 3.91 -17.17 4.85
CA PRO A 34 3.01 -17.47 5.96
C PRO A 34 2.55 -16.19 6.68
N LEU A 35 1.42 -16.28 7.39
CA LEU A 35 0.86 -15.15 8.16
C LEU A 35 1.88 -14.53 9.12
N THR A 36 2.74 -15.34 9.75
CA THR A 36 3.83 -14.89 10.61
C THR A 36 4.78 -13.91 9.90
N ALA A 37 5.11 -14.16 8.63
CA ALA A 37 5.98 -13.30 7.83
C ALA A 37 5.27 -12.01 7.42
N ILE A 38 3.99 -12.11 7.04
CA ILE A 38 3.16 -10.96 6.67
C ILE A 38 2.98 -10.04 7.90
N SER A 39 2.60 -10.62 9.04
CA SER A 39 2.47 -9.94 10.34
C SER A 39 3.73 -9.15 10.70
N ARG A 40 4.91 -9.76 10.62
CA ARG A 40 6.18 -9.07 10.88
C ARG A 40 6.43 -7.91 9.92
N ALA A 41 6.11 -8.07 8.65
CA ALA A 41 6.32 -7.04 7.63
C ALA A 41 5.32 -5.88 7.77
N THR A 42 4.11 -6.14 8.25
CA THR A 42 3.03 -5.16 8.35
C THR A 42 2.84 -4.58 9.74
N LYS A 43 3.40 -5.21 10.76
CA LYS A 43 3.12 -4.94 12.18
C LYS A 43 1.63 -5.13 12.53
N LEU A 44 0.91 -5.98 11.78
CA LEU A 44 -0.45 -6.38 12.12
C LEU A 44 -0.41 -7.73 12.84
N PRO A 45 -1.08 -7.90 14.00
CA PRO A 45 -1.16 -9.17 14.68
C PRO A 45 -1.67 -10.29 13.77
N GLU A 46 -1.14 -11.50 13.93
CA GLU A 46 -1.60 -12.66 13.14
C GLU A 46 -3.08 -12.96 13.34
N SER A 47 -3.60 -12.72 14.55
CA SER A 47 -5.03 -12.84 14.86
C SER A 47 -5.88 -11.89 14.01
N GLU A 48 -5.41 -10.67 13.78
CA GLU A 48 -6.11 -9.68 12.95
C GLU A 48 -6.07 -10.08 11.48
N LEU A 49 -4.93 -10.55 10.97
CA LEU A 49 -4.84 -11.10 9.61
C LEU A 49 -5.76 -12.32 9.42
N GLN A 50 -5.91 -13.15 10.46
CA GLN A 50 -6.83 -14.29 10.45
C GLN A 50 -8.30 -13.84 10.40
N GLU A 51 -8.66 -12.75 11.07
CA GLU A 51 -10.00 -12.16 10.97
C GLU A 51 -10.29 -11.67 9.56
N TYR A 52 -9.32 -11.04 8.90
CA TYR A 52 -9.48 -10.58 7.51
C TYR A 52 -9.69 -11.76 6.55
N LEU A 53 -8.96 -12.88 6.73
CA LEU A 53 -9.19 -14.10 5.95
C LEU A 53 -10.61 -14.66 6.12
N ASN A 54 -11.21 -14.46 7.29
CA ASN A 54 -12.57 -14.88 7.59
C ASN A 54 -13.63 -13.89 7.06
N GLY A 55 -13.21 -12.80 6.39
CA GLY A 55 -14.10 -11.78 5.83
C GLY A 55 -14.53 -10.70 6.83
N ASN A 56 -13.97 -10.70 8.04
CA ASN A 56 -14.24 -9.68 9.04
C ASN A 56 -13.29 -8.49 8.80
N LEU A 57 -13.77 -7.47 8.10
CA LEU A 57 -13.01 -6.24 7.88
C LEU A 57 -13.10 -5.33 9.12
N PRO A 58 -12.00 -4.70 9.56
CA PRO A 58 -11.99 -3.84 10.73
C PRO A 58 -12.62 -2.48 10.39
N LEU A 59 -12.99 -1.75 11.45
CA LEU A 59 -13.52 -0.38 11.33
C LEU A 59 -12.44 0.64 10.90
N ASP A 60 -11.16 0.32 11.09
CA ASP A 60 -10.04 1.19 10.73
C ASP A 60 -9.66 1.00 9.24
N PHE A 61 -10.23 1.86 8.40
CA PHE A 61 -10.04 1.86 6.95
C PHE A 61 -8.56 2.01 6.54
N SER A 62 -7.78 2.74 7.32
CA SER A 62 -6.38 3.06 6.98
C SER A 62 -5.44 1.86 7.03
N ARG A 63 -5.63 0.98 8.02
CA ARG A 63 -4.85 -0.26 8.17
C ARG A 63 -5.17 -1.27 7.08
N THR A 64 -6.45 -1.35 6.73
CA THR A 64 -6.95 -2.19 5.63
C THR A 64 -6.32 -1.75 4.31
N GLU A 65 -6.30 -0.45 4.04
CA GLU A 65 -5.70 0.11 2.83
C GLU A 65 -4.19 -0.16 2.77
N TYR A 66 -3.46 0.02 3.87
CA TYR A 66 -2.03 -0.32 3.95
C TYR A 66 -1.75 -1.79 3.64
N LEU A 67 -2.48 -2.70 4.27
CA LEU A 67 -2.30 -4.12 4.03
C LEU A 67 -2.59 -4.47 2.57
N ASN A 68 -3.64 -3.87 2.00
CA ASN A 68 -4.01 -4.07 0.60
C ASN A 68 -2.87 -3.62 -0.34
N ILE A 69 -2.32 -2.41 -0.13
CA ILE A 69 -1.16 -1.89 -0.87
C ILE A 69 0.04 -2.84 -0.76
N PHE A 70 0.33 -3.32 0.45
CA PHE A 70 1.46 -4.24 0.68
C PHE A 70 1.29 -5.55 -0.08
N LEU A 71 0.10 -6.16 -0.06
CA LEU A 71 -0.16 -7.44 -0.71
C LEU A 71 -0.14 -7.32 -2.24
N ILE A 72 -0.74 -6.24 -2.77
CA ILE A 72 -0.68 -5.90 -4.20
C ILE A 72 0.78 -5.82 -4.65
N LEU A 73 1.63 -5.12 -3.90
CA LEU A 73 3.05 -5.01 -4.21
C LEU A 73 3.79 -6.33 -4.11
N LEU A 74 3.54 -7.12 -3.06
CA LEU A 74 4.17 -8.43 -2.86
C LEU A 74 3.82 -9.39 -4.00
N LEU A 75 2.57 -9.37 -4.45
CA LEU A 75 2.06 -10.20 -5.55
C LEU A 75 2.32 -9.61 -6.94
N HIS A 76 2.95 -8.44 -7.03
CA HIS A 76 3.15 -7.70 -8.28
C HIS A 76 1.84 -7.47 -9.04
N GLU A 77 0.74 -7.30 -8.32
CA GLU A 77 -0.54 -6.95 -8.90
C GLU A 77 -0.52 -5.47 -9.28
N LYS A 78 -1.03 -5.15 -10.48
CA LYS A 78 -1.15 -3.76 -10.93
C LYS A 78 -2.61 -3.31 -10.80
N PRO A 79 -2.92 -2.37 -9.88
CA PRO A 79 -4.19 -1.67 -9.85
C PRO A 79 -4.53 -1.07 -11.22
N VAL A 80 -5.79 -1.20 -11.63
CA VAL A 80 -6.32 -0.58 -12.86
C VAL A 80 -6.59 0.93 -12.68
N SER A 81 -6.49 1.43 -11.45
CA SER A 81 -6.97 2.76 -11.07
C SER A 81 -5.84 3.79 -10.95
N ASP A 82 -5.87 4.82 -11.81
CA ASP A 82 -4.96 5.98 -11.68
C ASP A 82 -5.17 6.69 -10.34
N THR A 83 -6.41 6.73 -9.87
CA THR A 83 -6.81 7.33 -8.58
C THR A 83 -6.06 6.70 -7.41
N TYR A 84 -5.73 5.40 -7.49
CA TYR A 84 -4.96 4.73 -6.45
C TYR A 84 -3.57 5.34 -6.33
N TYR A 85 -2.82 5.42 -7.43
CA TYR A 85 -1.46 5.98 -7.40
C TYR A 85 -1.45 7.48 -7.10
N ARG A 86 -2.48 8.20 -7.53
CA ARG A 86 -2.71 9.60 -7.12
C ARG A 86 -2.90 9.72 -5.61
N GLY A 87 -3.75 8.89 -5.02
CA GLY A 87 -3.96 8.86 -3.58
C GLY A 87 -2.67 8.58 -2.80
N LEU A 88 -1.88 7.60 -3.25
CA LEU A 88 -0.58 7.32 -2.63
C LEU A 88 0.38 8.52 -2.72
N MET A 89 0.45 9.18 -3.88
CA MET A 89 1.27 10.36 -4.08
C MET A 89 0.81 11.55 -3.21
N ASP A 90 -0.51 11.73 -3.08
CA ASP A 90 -1.10 12.75 -2.20
C ASP A 90 -0.74 12.48 -0.74
N GLU A 91 -0.77 11.23 -0.28
CA GLU A 91 -0.34 10.87 1.07
C GLU A 91 1.18 11.08 1.26
N LEU A 92 2.01 10.71 0.29
CA LEU A 92 3.46 10.97 0.29
C LEU A 92 3.77 12.46 0.49
N THR A 93 3.05 13.33 -0.20
CA THR A 93 3.29 14.78 -0.11
C THR A 93 2.65 15.41 1.11
N ARG A 94 1.43 15.01 1.48
CA ARG A 94 0.64 15.64 2.55
C ARG A 94 0.97 15.13 3.95
N VAL A 95 1.14 13.83 4.10
CA VAL A 95 1.34 13.19 5.41
C VAL A 95 2.82 12.99 5.72
N PHE A 96 3.57 12.51 4.73
CA PHE A 96 5.00 12.25 4.90
C PHE A 96 5.90 13.44 4.56
N ASP A 97 5.29 14.56 4.13
CA ASP A 97 5.97 15.81 3.77
C ASP A 97 7.11 15.58 2.76
N ILE A 98 6.91 14.66 1.80
CA ILE A 98 7.89 14.37 0.76
C ILE A 98 7.64 15.31 -0.42
N PRO A 99 8.61 16.16 -0.80
CA PRO A 99 8.45 17.04 -1.95
C PRO A 99 8.34 16.25 -3.26
N ASN A 100 7.53 16.74 -4.20
CA ASN A 100 7.40 16.15 -5.54
C ASN A 100 8.75 16.03 -6.27
N GLU A 101 9.68 16.95 -6.04
CA GLU A 101 11.03 16.90 -6.60
C GLU A 101 11.83 15.69 -6.10
N THR A 102 11.59 15.25 -4.87
CA THR A 102 12.23 14.07 -4.29
C THR A 102 11.63 12.79 -4.88
N ILE A 103 10.30 12.74 -5.01
CA ILE A 103 9.59 11.61 -5.63
C ILE A 103 10.02 11.47 -7.11
N ALA A 104 10.02 12.56 -7.86
CA ALA A 104 10.39 12.57 -9.28
C ALA A 104 11.86 12.13 -9.48
N ARG A 105 12.77 12.62 -8.63
CA ARG A 105 14.18 12.22 -8.65
C ARG A 105 14.36 10.74 -8.34
N TYR A 106 13.61 10.22 -7.36
CA TYR A 106 13.63 8.79 -7.03
C TYR A 106 13.12 7.94 -8.20
N ALA A 107 12.07 8.41 -8.89
CA ALA A 107 11.52 7.75 -10.07
C ALA A 107 12.36 7.93 -11.36
N GLY A 108 13.35 8.84 -11.37
CA GLY A 108 14.17 9.12 -12.56
C GLY A 108 13.42 9.87 -13.66
N VAL A 109 12.50 10.76 -13.28
CA VAL A 109 11.63 11.55 -14.17
C VAL A 109 11.60 13.03 -13.76
N SER A 110 11.04 13.90 -14.62
CA SER A 110 10.78 15.29 -14.24
C SER A 110 9.54 15.41 -13.36
N VAL A 111 9.37 16.54 -12.67
CA VAL A 111 8.16 16.82 -11.88
C VAL A 111 6.92 16.88 -12.78
N ASP A 112 7.03 17.46 -13.97
CA ASP A 112 5.92 17.50 -14.94
C ASP A 112 5.53 16.09 -15.41
N GLU A 113 6.52 15.23 -15.67
CA GLU A 113 6.30 13.84 -16.05
C GLU A 113 5.68 13.02 -14.90
N LEU A 114 6.12 13.24 -13.65
CA LEU A 114 5.49 12.67 -12.46
C LEU A 114 4.04 13.13 -12.32
N ASN A 115 3.79 14.43 -12.51
CA ASN A 115 2.45 15.02 -12.37
C ASN A 115 1.49 14.61 -13.48
N ALA A 116 1.99 14.10 -14.61
CA ALA A 116 1.20 13.62 -15.74
C ALA A 116 1.53 12.15 -16.07
N PHE A 117 1.89 11.34 -15.06
CA PHE A 117 2.42 9.99 -15.23
C PHE A 117 1.49 9.05 -16.02
N GLU A 118 0.19 9.30 -16.04
CA GLU A 118 -0.78 8.51 -16.79
C GLU A 118 -0.52 8.53 -18.30
N ASN A 119 0.12 9.61 -18.77
CA ASN A 119 0.48 9.85 -20.16
C ASN A 119 1.97 9.61 -20.45
N SER A 120 2.75 9.15 -19.47
CA SER A 120 4.19 8.91 -19.63
C SER A 120 4.46 7.50 -20.16
N ASP A 121 5.45 7.36 -21.06
CA ASP A 121 5.98 6.06 -21.48
C ASP A 121 6.66 5.29 -20.33
N LYS A 122 6.98 5.98 -19.22
CA LYS A 122 7.54 5.40 -17.99
C LYS A 122 6.49 5.15 -16.91
N ARG A 123 5.20 5.22 -17.25
CA ARG A 123 4.08 5.07 -16.31
C ARG A 123 4.26 3.94 -15.29
N GLU A 124 4.55 2.72 -15.75
CA GLU A 124 4.70 1.55 -14.88
C GLU A 124 5.86 1.70 -13.87
N GLN A 125 6.96 2.33 -14.27
CA GLN A 125 8.07 2.62 -13.38
C GLN A 125 7.67 3.65 -12.32
N ILE A 126 6.99 4.73 -12.73
CA ILE A 126 6.54 5.79 -11.82
C ILE A 126 5.56 5.22 -10.79
N GLU A 127 4.57 4.44 -11.22
CA GLU A 127 3.61 3.75 -10.36
C GLU A 127 4.29 2.85 -9.32
N ARG A 128 5.29 2.05 -9.73
CA ARG A 128 6.09 1.22 -8.80
C ARG A 128 6.89 2.06 -7.81
N CYS A 129 7.49 3.16 -8.26
CA CYS A 129 8.25 4.06 -7.39
C CYS A 129 7.36 4.72 -6.33
N ILE A 130 6.16 5.19 -6.72
CA ILE A 130 5.17 5.76 -5.78
C ILE A 130 4.79 4.74 -4.72
N ALA A 131 4.41 3.53 -5.14
CA ALA A 131 3.96 2.49 -4.23
C ALA A 131 5.09 1.99 -3.31
N HIS A 132 6.33 1.87 -3.82
CA HIS A 132 7.49 1.54 -3.02
C HIS A 132 7.83 2.61 -1.97
N LEU A 133 7.82 3.89 -2.37
CA LEU A 133 8.03 5.01 -1.43
C LEU A 133 6.96 4.99 -0.34
N PHE A 134 5.69 4.85 -0.71
CA PHE A 134 4.59 4.81 0.25
C PHE A 134 4.78 3.71 1.29
N VAL A 135 5.06 2.47 0.85
CA VAL A 135 5.34 1.35 1.77
C VAL A 135 6.57 1.59 2.63
N THR A 136 7.59 2.26 2.11
CA THR A 136 8.80 2.56 2.88
C THR A 136 8.49 3.53 4.02
N PHE A 137 7.77 4.62 3.74
CA PHE A 137 7.51 5.67 4.71
C PHE A 137 6.43 5.30 5.72
N ILE A 138 5.40 4.57 5.31
CA ILE A 138 4.40 4.06 6.26
C ILE A 138 4.97 2.99 7.19
N ARG A 139 6.10 2.35 6.88
CA ARG A 139 6.75 1.40 7.80
C ARG A 139 7.68 2.06 8.79
N ASP A 140 8.07 3.29 8.51
CA ASP A 140 8.98 4.05 9.35
C ASP A 140 8.28 4.38 10.68
N PRO A 141 8.85 3.97 11.82
CA PRO A 141 8.24 4.16 13.12
C PRO A 141 7.96 5.64 13.40
N ARG A 142 8.71 6.60 12.84
CA ARG A 142 8.47 8.04 13.03
C ARG A 142 7.09 8.49 12.57
N PHE A 143 6.49 7.77 11.62
CA PHE A 143 5.17 8.08 11.07
C PHE A 143 4.07 7.11 11.54
N THR A 144 4.43 6.06 12.31
CA THR A 144 3.51 5.00 12.77
C THR A 144 3.51 4.74 14.27
N CYS A 145 4.43 5.32 15.05
CA CYS A 145 4.42 5.23 16.51
C CYS A 145 3.41 6.20 17.14
N GLU A 146 3.14 6.01 18.45
CA GLU A 146 1.99 6.49 19.25
C GLU A 146 1.59 7.98 19.16
N ASN A 147 2.36 8.81 18.46
CA ASN A 147 2.07 10.24 18.24
C ASN A 147 1.95 10.64 16.75
N GLY A 148 1.99 9.68 15.81
CA GLY A 148 1.71 9.90 14.39
C GLY A 148 0.20 9.97 14.09
N PRO A 149 -0.22 10.50 12.93
CA PRO A 149 -1.64 10.56 12.54
C PRO A 149 -2.28 9.17 12.38
N TRP A 150 -1.45 8.11 12.31
CA TRP A 150 -1.85 6.71 12.15
C TRP A 150 -1.32 5.89 13.33
N VAL A 151 -1.99 6.02 14.49
CA VAL A 151 -1.62 5.26 15.68
C VAL A 151 -1.92 3.77 15.45
N ILE A 152 -0.88 2.95 15.26
CA ILE A 152 -1.00 1.49 15.27
C ILE A 152 -0.74 0.99 16.70
N THR A 153 -1.77 1.02 17.55
CA THR A 153 -1.71 0.35 18.86
C THR A 153 -1.78 -1.16 18.66
N GLY A 154 -0.78 -1.92 19.14
CA GLY A 154 -0.86 -3.39 19.21
C GLY A 154 0.41 -4.21 19.03
N CYS A 155 1.58 -3.64 18.74
CA CYS A 155 2.83 -4.40 18.66
C CYS A 155 3.71 -4.16 19.89
N GLY A 156 3.39 -4.84 20.99
CA GLY A 156 4.26 -4.98 22.15
C GLY A 156 4.65 -6.44 22.32
N GLU A 157 5.95 -6.72 22.33
CA GLU A 157 6.52 -8.01 22.69
C GLU A 157 5.98 -8.44 24.06
N SER A 158 5.34 -9.61 24.12
CA SER A 158 5.01 -10.26 25.38
C SER A 158 6.32 -10.75 26.02
N GLU A 159 6.97 -9.92 26.82
CA GLU A 159 7.87 -10.39 27.87
C GLU A 159 7.01 -11.11 28.93
N GLU A 160 6.76 -12.40 28.72
CA GLU A 160 6.36 -13.28 29.81
C GLU A 160 7.52 -13.35 30.80
N LYS A 161 7.42 -12.56 31.87
CA LYS A 161 8.21 -12.78 33.07
C LYS A 161 7.78 -14.11 33.68
N GLU A 162 8.63 -15.13 33.54
CA GLU A 162 8.61 -16.31 34.40
C GLU A 162 8.52 -15.87 35.87
N LYS A 163 7.34 -16.06 36.45
CA LYS A 163 7.20 -16.10 37.91
C LYS A 163 7.41 -17.55 38.33
N ASN A 164 8.64 -17.87 38.72
CA ASN A 164 8.90 -19.03 39.56
C ASN A 164 8.17 -18.85 40.90
N GLN A 165 7.25 -19.75 41.21
CA GLN A 165 6.78 -20.07 42.54
C GLN A 165 6.72 -21.58 42.71
#